data_AF-A0A7Y3GUA4-F1
#
_entry.id   AF-A0A7Y3GUA4-F1
#
_cell.length_a   1.000
_cell.length_b   1.000
_cell.length_c   1.000
_cell.angle_alpha   90.00
_cell.angle_beta   90.00
_cell.angle_gamma   90.00
#
_symmetry.space_group_name_H-M   'P 1'
#
loop_
_entity.id
_entity.type
_entity.pdbx_description
1 polymer ?
#
loop_
_entity_poly.entity_id
_entity_poly.type
_entity_poly.pdbx_seq_one_letter_code
_entity_poly.pdbx_strand_id
1 'polypeptide(L)'
;MSEIRRRAKELSPSLVLTLLSIVQALALEVLWSSVRESAFLFEGGLPAAIGWAQVSITLQGIVVLWVAYVSLVVRFVWVPRVSDVVTPFVLGVLEFILASALDPSWLVPWLLALAALFVVATVTNANVFDAASELPENREHFDELEKLEPGAFGPTALYGPLAVFVALILGAAALAAFFGADSWAALAGLLITNGVLILQFMQIRRYWNRSLFQLPADQ
;
A
#
# COMPACT_ATOMS: atom_id res chain seq x y z
N MET A 1 -8.45 -33.23 -10.81
CA MET A 1 -8.09 -31.78 -10.80
C MET A 1 -8.25 -31.11 -9.43
N SER A 2 -8.87 -31.74 -8.42
CA SER A 2 -9.06 -31.14 -7.09
C SER A 2 -7.79 -31.05 -6.24
N GLU A 3 -6.88 -32.02 -6.34
CA GLU A 3 -5.72 -32.11 -5.44
C GLU A 3 -4.63 -31.06 -5.73
N ILE A 4 -4.35 -30.79 -7.01
CA ILE A 4 -3.44 -29.70 -7.41
C ILE A 4 -4.00 -28.35 -6.96
N ARG A 5 -5.30 -28.12 -7.15
CA ARG A 5 -5.98 -26.89 -6.72
C ARG A 5 -5.95 -26.73 -5.21
N ARG A 6 -6.20 -27.79 -4.45
CA ARG A 6 -6.10 -27.79 -2.97
C ARG A 6 -4.68 -27.43 -2.53
N ARG A 7 -3.67 -28.12 -3.07
CA ARG A 7 -2.26 -27.88 -2.76
C ARG A 7 -1.85 -26.43 -3.07
N ALA A 8 -2.33 -25.86 -4.18
CA ALA A 8 -2.07 -24.47 -4.52
C ALA A 8 -2.67 -23.48 -3.49
N LYS A 9 -3.92 -23.71 -3.05
CA LYS A 9 -4.57 -22.91 -1.99
C LYS A 9 -3.80 -22.98 -0.67
N GLU A 10 -3.32 -24.17 -0.28
CA GLU A 10 -2.62 -24.40 0.99
C GLU A 10 -1.21 -23.76 1.01
N LEU A 11 -0.47 -23.82 -0.09
CA LEU A 11 0.91 -23.34 -0.14
C LEU A 11 1.02 -21.84 -0.48
N SER A 12 0.07 -21.30 -1.25
CA SER A 12 0.13 -19.93 -1.74
C SER A 12 0.29 -18.87 -0.65
N PRO A 13 -0.50 -18.87 0.44
CA PRO A 13 -0.33 -17.97 1.58
C PRO A 13 1.12 -17.83 2.04
N SER A 14 1.77 -18.96 2.32
CA SER A 14 3.14 -18.98 2.82
C SER A 14 4.14 -18.49 1.78
N LEU A 15 3.96 -18.86 0.51
CA LEU A 15 4.85 -18.43 -0.58
C LEU A 15 4.78 -16.92 -0.79
N VAL A 16 3.56 -16.37 -0.91
CA VAL A 16 3.35 -14.93 -1.11
C VAL A 16 3.86 -14.13 0.08
N LEU A 17 3.56 -14.55 1.31
CA LEU A 17 4.06 -13.86 2.51
C LEU A 17 5.58 -13.91 2.64
N THR A 18 6.20 -15.02 2.26
CA THR A 18 7.66 -15.15 2.29
C THR A 18 8.30 -14.21 1.27
N LEU A 19 7.83 -14.24 0.02
CA LEU A 19 8.34 -13.36 -1.04
C LEU A 19 8.14 -11.89 -0.69
N LEU A 20 6.95 -11.53 -0.24
CA LEU A 20 6.66 -10.16 0.18
C LEU A 20 7.56 -9.76 1.34
N SER A 21 7.71 -10.58 2.38
CA SER A 21 8.55 -10.22 3.53
C SER A 21 10.03 -10.03 3.16
N ILE A 22 10.55 -10.81 2.19
CA ILE A 22 11.90 -10.59 1.65
C ILE A 22 11.98 -9.23 0.94
N VAL A 23 11.02 -8.92 0.07
CA VAL A 23 10.97 -7.64 -0.63
C VAL A 23 10.90 -6.46 0.34
N GLN A 24 10.06 -6.55 1.37
CA GLN A 24 9.88 -5.49 2.37
C GLN A 24 11.14 -5.26 3.20
N ALA A 25 11.86 -6.33 3.57
CA ALA A 25 13.14 -6.22 4.26
C ALA A 25 14.19 -5.51 3.39
N LEU A 26 14.26 -5.84 2.10
CA LEU A 26 15.13 -5.16 1.15
C LEU A 26 14.74 -3.69 0.95
N ALA A 27 13.45 -3.37 0.88
CA ALA A 27 12.96 -2.00 0.71
C ALA A 27 13.35 -1.13 1.91
N LEU A 28 13.22 -1.67 3.13
CA LEU A 28 13.65 -1.00 4.35
C LEU A 28 15.17 -0.76 4.39
N GLU A 29 15.96 -1.75 3.97
CA GLU A 29 17.41 -1.60 3.88
C GLU A 29 17.81 -0.51 2.89
N VAL A 30 17.21 -0.51 1.70
CA VAL A 30 17.45 0.53 0.68
C VAL A 30 17.04 1.91 1.21
N LEU A 31 15.86 2.02 1.84
CA LEU A 31 15.41 3.28 2.44
C LEU A 31 16.40 3.79 3.48
N TRP A 32 16.88 2.90 4.36
CA TRP A 32 17.84 3.25 5.39
C TRP A 32 19.21 3.65 4.80
N SER A 33 19.69 2.96 3.77
CA SER A 33 20.93 3.35 3.08
C SER A 33 20.80 4.74 2.46
N SER A 34 19.71 4.99 1.72
CA SER A 34 19.45 6.28 1.09
C SER A 34 19.36 7.43 2.10
N VAL A 35 18.76 7.20 3.27
CA VAL A 35 18.73 8.20 4.36
C VAL A 35 20.15 8.52 4.83
N ARG A 36 21.02 7.53 5.01
CA ARG A 36 22.40 7.75 5.47
C ARG A 36 23.28 8.44 4.43
N GLU A 37 23.05 8.17 3.16
CA GLU A 37 23.80 8.74 2.03
C GLU A 37 23.35 10.18 1.70
N SER A 38 22.15 10.57 2.12
CA SER A 38 21.55 11.87 1.84
C SER A 38 21.92 12.92 2.89
N ALA A 39 23.09 13.55 2.75
CA ALA A 39 23.57 14.57 3.69
C ALA A 39 22.56 15.73 3.91
N PHE A 40 21.86 16.14 2.85
CA PHE A 40 20.89 17.25 2.91
C PHE A 40 19.76 17.03 3.94
N LEU A 41 19.41 15.78 4.29
CA LEU A 41 18.40 15.48 5.30
C LEU A 41 18.77 15.98 6.69
N PHE A 42 20.07 16.16 6.95
CA PHE A 42 20.61 16.56 8.25
C PHE A 42 21.05 18.03 8.30
N GLU A 43 21.07 18.72 7.16
CA GLU A 43 21.46 20.14 7.05
C GLU A 43 20.32 21.11 7.42
N GLY A 44 19.09 20.59 7.49
CA GLY A 44 17.89 21.37 7.84
C GLY A 44 17.34 22.19 6.67
N GLY A 45 16.38 23.06 6.97
CA GLY A 45 15.69 23.87 5.96
C GLY A 45 14.59 23.10 5.20
N LEU A 46 14.07 23.75 4.15
CA LEU A 46 12.94 23.24 3.39
C LEU A 46 13.25 21.96 2.59
N PRO A 47 14.42 21.81 1.93
CA PRO A 47 14.79 20.56 1.26
C PRO A 47 14.84 19.37 2.22
N ALA A 48 15.40 19.56 3.43
CA ALA A 48 15.41 18.53 4.46
C ALA A 48 14.00 18.14 4.91
N ALA A 49 13.10 19.11 5.11
CA ALA A 49 11.72 18.85 5.49
C ALA A 49 10.96 18.03 4.42
N ILE A 50 11.18 18.35 3.15
CA ILE A 50 10.62 17.61 2.00
C ILE A 50 11.16 16.18 1.97
N GLY A 51 12.48 16.02 2.09
CA GLY A 51 13.11 14.70 2.13
C GLY A 51 12.62 13.85 3.30
N TRP A 52 12.48 14.41 4.50
CA TRP A 52 11.91 13.69 5.64
C TRP A 52 10.43 13.32 5.44
N ALA A 53 9.65 14.16 4.77
CA ALA A 53 8.29 13.82 4.38
C ALA A 53 8.27 12.65 3.38
N GLN A 54 9.16 12.64 2.37
CA GLN A 54 9.32 11.51 1.45
C GLN A 54 9.73 10.23 2.19
N VAL A 55 10.72 10.29 3.09
CA VAL A 55 11.15 9.16 3.93
C VAL A 55 9.97 8.60 4.73
N SER A 56 9.21 9.47 5.39
CA SER A 56 8.06 9.06 6.19
C SER A 56 6.98 8.40 5.32
N ILE A 57 6.70 8.94 4.13
CA ILE A 57 5.70 8.37 3.21
C ILE A 57 6.17 7.01 2.68
N THR A 58 7.43 6.89 2.25
CA THR A 58 7.98 5.61 1.77
C THR A 58 7.93 4.54 2.86
N LEU A 59 8.33 4.88 4.09
CA LEU A 59 8.24 3.97 5.23
C LEU A 59 6.80 3.52 5.49
N GLN A 60 5.85 4.46 5.48
CA GLN A 60 4.43 4.14 5.64
C GLN A 60 3.93 3.27 4.48
N GLY A 61 4.33 3.54 3.24
CA GLY A 61 3.98 2.74 2.06
C GLY A 61 4.38 1.27 2.23
N ILE A 62 5.65 1.03 2.58
CA ILE A 62 6.19 -0.31 2.91
C ILE A 62 5.32 -1.00 3.97
N VAL A 63 5.10 -0.35 5.11
CA VAL A 63 4.32 -0.94 6.23
C VAL A 63 2.86 -1.19 5.84
N VAL A 64 2.20 -0.22 5.19
CA VAL A 64 0.80 -0.32 4.76
C VAL A 64 0.61 -1.47 3.77
N LEU A 65 1.50 -1.61 2.79
CA LEU A 65 1.44 -2.71 1.82
C LEU A 65 1.63 -4.05 2.49
N TRP A 66 2.62 -4.18 3.36
CA TRP A 66 2.83 -5.41 4.11
C TRP A 66 1.59 -5.78 4.94
N VAL A 67 1.05 -4.85 5.75
CA VAL A 67 -0.14 -5.13 6.58
C VAL A 67 -1.37 -5.43 5.71
N ALA A 68 -1.57 -4.74 4.59
CA ALA A 68 -2.70 -5.00 3.69
C ALA A 68 -2.64 -6.41 3.11
N TYR A 69 -1.47 -6.86 2.65
CA TYR A 69 -1.31 -8.22 2.13
C TYR A 69 -1.44 -9.29 3.20
N VAL A 70 -0.82 -9.09 4.36
CA VAL A 70 -1.00 -10.01 5.50
C VAL A 70 -2.48 -10.12 5.86
N SER A 71 -3.23 -9.00 5.82
CA SER A 71 -4.67 -9.00 6.07
C SER A 71 -5.44 -9.88 5.09
N LEU A 72 -5.09 -9.82 3.80
CA LEU A 72 -5.72 -10.64 2.77
C LEU A 72 -5.42 -12.12 2.97
N VAL A 73 -4.15 -12.46 3.17
CA VAL A 73 -3.69 -13.86 3.33
C VAL A 73 -4.31 -14.53 4.56
N VAL A 74 -4.49 -13.78 5.66
CA VAL A 74 -5.05 -14.32 6.89
C VAL A 74 -6.57 -14.52 6.83
N ARG A 75 -7.29 -13.72 6.02
CA ARG A 75 -8.77 -13.71 6.02
C ARG A 75 -9.40 -14.46 4.87
N PHE A 76 -8.72 -14.54 3.73
CA PHE A 76 -9.31 -15.09 2.53
C PHE A 76 -8.51 -16.27 2.03
N VAL A 77 -9.23 -17.30 1.60
CA VAL A 77 -8.67 -18.37 0.78
C VAL A 77 -8.91 -18.01 -0.68
N TRP A 78 -7.89 -18.06 -1.54
CA TRP A 78 -8.10 -17.93 -2.98
C TRP A 78 -7.19 -18.90 -3.74
N VAL A 79 -7.51 -19.11 -5.02
CA VAL A 79 -6.63 -19.87 -5.91
C VAL A 79 -5.63 -18.87 -6.50
N PRO A 80 -4.31 -19.05 -6.28
CA PRO A 80 -3.33 -18.10 -6.78
C PRO A 80 -3.33 -18.03 -8.30
N ARG A 81 -3.21 -16.82 -8.81
CA ARG A 81 -2.92 -16.52 -10.21
C ARG A 81 -1.43 -16.22 -10.37
N VAL A 82 -0.92 -16.28 -11.60
CA VAL A 82 0.48 -15.90 -11.89
C VAL A 82 0.76 -14.46 -11.47
N SER A 83 -0.24 -13.58 -11.60
CA SER A 83 -0.18 -12.19 -11.10
C SER A 83 0.20 -12.12 -9.63
N ASP A 84 -0.33 -13.00 -8.78
CA ASP A 84 -0.15 -12.93 -7.33
C ASP A 84 1.29 -13.25 -6.91
N VAL A 85 2.00 -14.00 -7.76
CA VAL A 85 3.43 -14.32 -7.56
C VAL A 85 4.32 -13.22 -8.10
N VAL A 86 3.89 -12.52 -9.16
CA VAL A 86 4.66 -11.44 -9.80
C VAL A 86 4.49 -10.11 -9.07
N THR A 87 3.30 -9.84 -8.51
CA THR A 87 3.00 -8.55 -7.88
C THR A 87 3.98 -8.15 -6.77
N PRO A 88 4.43 -9.02 -5.86
CA PRO A 88 5.42 -8.65 -4.86
C PRO A 88 6.70 -8.04 -5.46
N PHE A 89 7.12 -8.51 -6.64
CA PHE A 89 8.28 -7.93 -7.34
C PHE A 89 7.98 -6.57 -7.94
N VAL A 90 6.79 -6.39 -8.52
CA VAL A 90 6.37 -5.08 -9.07
C VAL A 90 6.26 -4.04 -7.96
N LEU A 91 5.62 -4.39 -6.85
CA LEU A 91 5.54 -3.53 -5.66
C LEU A 91 6.94 -3.23 -5.12
N GLY A 92 7.80 -4.25 -5.01
CA GLY A 92 9.18 -4.08 -4.58
C GLY A 92 9.99 -3.12 -5.44
N VAL A 93 9.89 -3.23 -6.77
CA VAL A 93 10.57 -2.29 -7.68
C VAL A 93 10.09 -0.85 -7.44
N LEU A 94 8.78 -0.64 -7.27
CA LEU A 94 8.23 0.68 -6.99
C LEU A 94 8.69 1.21 -5.62
N GLU A 95 8.71 0.37 -4.59
CA GLU A 95 9.25 0.71 -3.27
C GLU A 95 10.74 1.06 -3.32
N PHE A 96 11.55 0.31 -4.10
CA PHE A 96 12.97 0.59 -4.27
C PHE A 96 13.20 1.93 -4.99
N ILE A 97 12.40 2.22 -6.02
CA ILE A 97 12.42 3.54 -6.69
C ILE A 97 12.14 4.63 -5.66
N LEU A 98 11.06 4.51 -4.88
CA LEU A 98 10.69 5.48 -3.85
C LEU A 98 11.75 5.65 -2.76
N ALA A 99 12.40 4.55 -2.38
CA ALA A 99 13.45 4.54 -1.37
C ALA A 99 14.77 5.13 -1.88
N SER A 100 15.08 4.98 -3.17
CA SER A 100 16.29 5.53 -3.80
C SER A 100 16.18 6.99 -4.22
N ALA A 101 14.96 7.48 -4.50
CA ALA A 101 14.71 8.81 -5.06
C ALA A 101 14.21 9.80 -3.99
N LEU A 102 14.92 9.91 -2.87
CA LEU A 102 14.56 10.80 -1.75
C LEU A 102 14.96 12.27 -1.95
N ASP A 103 15.80 12.56 -2.95
CA ASP A 103 16.23 13.93 -3.24
C ASP A 103 15.04 14.76 -3.78
N PRO A 104 14.81 16.00 -3.29
CA PRO A 104 13.71 16.86 -3.74
C PRO A 104 13.69 17.10 -5.24
N SER A 105 14.84 17.09 -5.93
CA SER A 105 14.89 17.22 -7.40
C SER A 105 14.14 16.09 -8.13
N TRP A 106 13.97 14.93 -7.49
CA TRP A 106 13.21 13.79 -7.99
C TRP A 106 11.76 13.75 -7.48
N LEU A 107 11.28 14.79 -6.81
CA LEU A 107 9.98 14.77 -6.13
C LEU A 107 8.81 14.45 -7.07
N VAL A 108 8.76 15.04 -8.27
CA VAL A 108 7.68 14.78 -9.23
C VAL A 108 7.66 13.31 -9.69
N PRO A 109 8.75 12.75 -10.25
CA PRO A 109 8.76 11.33 -10.62
C PRO A 109 8.57 10.41 -9.41
N TRP A 110 9.03 10.80 -8.22
CA TRP A 110 8.79 10.08 -6.98
C TRP A 110 7.28 10.03 -6.64
N LEU A 111 6.54 11.14 -6.75
CA LEU A 111 5.09 11.16 -6.54
C LEU A 111 4.35 10.32 -7.59
N LEU A 112 4.83 10.27 -8.83
CA LEU A 112 4.25 9.39 -9.86
C LEU A 112 4.49 7.91 -9.55
N ALA A 113 5.68 7.55 -9.07
CA ALA A 113 5.97 6.19 -8.59
C ALA A 113 5.09 5.81 -7.40
N LEU A 114 4.82 6.75 -6.49
CA LEU A 114 3.93 6.56 -5.36
C LEU A 114 2.49 6.31 -5.84
N ALA A 115 1.99 7.12 -6.77
CA ALA A 115 0.66 6.91 -7.35
C ALA A 115 0.57 5.52 -8.03
N ALA A 116 1.59 5.13 -8.79
CA ALA A 116 1.65 3.81 -9.42
C ALA A 116 1.64 2.67 -8.39
N LEU A 117 2.38 2.81 -7.29
CA LEU A 117 2.41 1.84 -6.19
C LEU A 117 1.00 1.57 -5.64
N PHE A 118 0.26 2.62 -5.34
CA PHE A 118 -1.10 2.49 -4.79
C PHE A 118 -2.09 1.95 -5.82
N VAL A 119 -1.98 2.32 -7.09
CA VAL A 119 -2.80 1.72 -8.16
C VAL A 119 -2.56 0.21 -8.25
N VAL A 120 -1.29 -0.22 -8.31
CA VAL A 120 -0.95 -1.65 -8.40
C VAL A 120 -1.44 -2.41 -7.16
N ALA A 121 -1.24 -1.84 -5.98
CA ALA A 121 -1.66 -2.43 -4.72
C ALA A 121 -3.18 -2.62 -4.65
N THR A 122 -3.96 -1.59 -4.96
CA THR A 122 -5.43 -1.68 -4.91
C THR A 122 -5.98 -2.60 -5.99
N VAL A 123 -5.46 -2.55 -7.22
CA VAL A 123 -5.88 -3.48 -8.29
C VAL A 123 -5.60 -4.92 -7.88
N THR A 124 -4.47 -5.18 -7.23
CA THR A 124 -4.15 -6.53 -6.77
C THR A 124 -5.09 -6.97 -5.65
N ASN A 125 -5.36 -6.10 -4.67
CA ASN A 125 -6.31 -6.40 -3.61
C ASN A 125 -7.70 -6.71 -4.20
N ALA A 126 -8.18 -5.91 -5.15
CA ALA A 126 -9.46 -6.13 -5.82
C ALA A 126 -9.48 -7.48 -6.57
N ASN A 127 -8.43 -7.82 -7.30
CA ASN A 127 -8.31 -9.11 -7.97
C ASN A 127 -8.35 -10.30 -7.00
N VAL A 128 -7.73 -10.16 -5.83
CA VAL A 128 -7.77 -11.18 -4.76
C VAL A 128 -9.17 -11.27 -4.17
N PHE A 129 -9.85 -10.15 -3.92
CA PHE A 129 -11.24 -10.14 -3.45
C PHE A 129 -12.17 -10.82 -4.45
N ASP A 130 -12.08 -10.48 -5.73
CA ASP A 130 -12.87 -11.12 -6.79
C ASP A 130 -12.64 -12.63 -6.80
N ALA A 131 -11.38 -13.08 -6.81
CA ALA A 131 -11.02 -14.49 -6.78
C ALA A 131 -11.47 -15.21 -5.49
N ALA A 132 -11.49 -14.52 -4.35
CA ALA A 132 -11.94 -15.05 -3.08
C ALA A 132 -13.47 -15.17 -3.01
N SER A 133 -14.20 -14.22 -3.59
CA SER A 133 -15.68 -14.21 -3.56
C SER A 133 -16.31 -15.39 -4.31
N GLU A 134 -15.61 -15.94 -5.31
CA GLU A 134 -16.05 -17.11 -6.08
C GLU A 134 -15.94 -18.43 -5.29
N LEU A 135 -15.26 -18.44 -4.14
CA LEU A 135 -14.96 -19.65 -3.39
C LEU A 135 -15.96 -19.90 -2.25
N PRO A 136 -16.56 -21.10 -2.17
CA PRO A 136 -17.49 -21.46 -1.10
C PRO A 136 -16.88 -21.31 0.30
N GLU A 137 -15.57 -21.52 0.44
CA GLU A 137 -14.86 -21.44 1.72
C GLU A 137 -14.90 -20.04 2.35
N ASN A 138 -15.13 -18.97 1.57
CA ASN A 138 -15.20 -17.61 2.10
C ASN A 138 -16.63 -17.09 2.26
N ARG A 139 -17.65 -17.86 1.83
CA ARG A 139 -19.03 -17.34 1.71
C ARG A 139 -19.57 -16.80 3.04
N GLU A 140 -19.35 -17.52 4.14
CA GLU A 140 -19.77 -17.07 5.48
C GLU A 140 -19.15 -15.71 5.84
N HIS A 141 -17.85 -15.54 5.59
CA HIS A 141 -17.15 -14.30 5.87
C HIS A 141 -17.66 -13.12 5.01
N PHE A 142 -17.90 -13.35 3.72
CA PHE A 142 -18.49 -12.33 2.83
C PHE A 142 -19.92 -11.98 3.25
N ASP A 143 -20.74 -12.96 3.62
CA ASP A 143 -22.13 -12.75 4.05
C ASP A 143 -22.20 -11.97 5.37
N GLU A 144 -21.27 -12.21 6.31
CA GLU A 144 -21.15 -11.44 7.55
C GLU A 144 -20.70 -10.00 7.29
N LEU A 145 -19.69 -9.81 6.45
CA LEU A 145 -19.19 -8.49 6.11
C LEU A 145 -20.22 -7.66 5.35
N GLU A 146 -20.97 -8.25 4.42
CA GLU A 146 -22.04 -7.55 3.70
C GLU A 146 -23.20 -7.13 4.63
N LYS A 147 -23.46 -7.90 5.71
CA LYS A 147 -24.44 -7.49 6.73
C LYS A 147 -23.96 -6.32 7.58
N LEU A 148 -22.66 -6.29 7.91
CA LEU A 148 -22.06 -5.25 8.75
C LEU A 148 -21.82 -3.95 7.98
N GLU A 149 -21.36 -4.04 6.75
CA GLU A 149 -21.02 -2.92 5.88
C GLU A 149 -21.58 -3.17 4.46
N PRO A 150 -22.88 -2.88 4.23
CA PRO A 150 -23.52 -3.12 2.94
C PRO A 150 -22.78 -2.40 1.80
N GLY A 151 -22.46 -3.14 0.74
CA GLY A 151 -21.70 -2.61 -0.40
C GLY A 151 -20.20 -2.42 -0.15
N ALA A 152 -19.63 -2.96 0.94
CA ALA A 152 -18.18 -2.94 1.21
C ALA A 152 -17.34 -3.55 0.09
N PHE A 153 -17.93 -4.44 -0.72
CA PHE A 153 -17.28 -5.10 -1.86
C PHE A 153 -17.68 -4.50 -3.20
N GLY A 154 -18.47 -3.42 -3.22
CA GLY A 154 -18.83 -2.74 -4.45
C GLY A 154 -17.64 -2.01 -5.10
N PRO A 155 -17.69 -1.73 -6.41
CA PRO A 155 -16.64 -0.99 -7.10
C PRO A 155 -16.35 0.37 -6.45
N THR A 156 -17.38 1.05 -5.96
CA THR A 156 -17.25 2.34 -5.29
C THR A 156 -16.48 2.24 -3.97
N ALA A 157 -16.70 1.17 -3.19
CA ALA A 157 -16.01 0.97 -1.92
C ALA A 157 -14.54 0.56 -2.13
N LEU A 158 -14.27 -0.29 -3.12
CA LEU A 158 -12.91 -0.77 -3.44
C LEU A 158 -12.05 0.30 -4.15
N TYR A 159 -12.61 1.00 -5.15
CA TYR A 159 -11.85 1.92 -6.00
C TYR A 159 -12.06 3.40 -5.68
N GLY A 160 -13.14 3.77 -4.98
CA GLY A 160 -13.42 5.16 -4.63
C GLY A 160 -12.32 5.80 -3.78
N PRO A 161 -11.92 5.20 -2.65
CA PRO A 161 -10.82 5.72 -1.82
C PRO A 161 -9.50 5.81 -2.61
N LEU A 162 -9.22 4.84 -3.48
CA LEU A 162 -8.04 4.87 -4.36
C LEU A 162 -8.09 6.07 -5.30
N ALA A 163 -9.20 6.30 -5.99
CA ALA A 163 -9.33 7.38 -6.96
C ALA A 163 -9.08 8.75 -6.32
N VAL A 164 -9.65 8.97 -5.13
CA VAL A 164 -9.39 10.18 -4.34
C VAL A 164 -7.91 10.27 -3.96
N PHE A 165 -7.31 9.19 -3.47
CA PHE A 165 -5.93 9.20 -3.03
C PHE A 165 -4.94 9.44 -4.17
N VAL A 166 -5.11 8.77 -5.31
CA VAL A 166 -4.32 8.98 -6.52
C VAL A 166 -4.50 10.41 -7.02
N ALA A 167 -5.72 10.95 -7.02
CA ALA A 167 -5.95 12.34 -7.41
C ALA A 167 -5.20 13.34 -6.49
N LEU A 168 -5.13 13.07 -5.18
CA LEU A 168 -4.36 13.89 -4.24
C LEU A 168 -2.85 13.82 -4.51
N ILE A 169 -2.30 12.62 -4.77
CA ILE A 169 -0.89 12.45 -5.11
C ILE A 169 -0.56 13.18 -6.42
N LEU A 170 -1.41 13.02 -7.44
CA LEU A 170 -1.24 13.72 -8.72
C LEU A 170 -1.39 15.24 -8.56
N GLY A 171 -2.27 15.70 -7.68
CA GLY A 171 -2.39 17.11 -7.30
C GLY A 171 -1.11 17.64 -6.65
N ALA A 172 -0.52 16.88 -5.71
CA ALA A 172 0.77 17.22 -5.11
C ALA A 172 1.89 17.25 -6.17
N ALA A 173 1.89 16.31 -7.12
CA ALA A 173 2.87 16.27 -8.21
C ALA A 173 2.73 17.49 -9.13
N ALA A 174 1.50 17.89 -9.45
CA ALA A 174 1.23 19.10 -10.21
C ALA A 174 1.72 20.35 -9.46
N LEU A 175 1.40 20.48 -8.17
CA LEU A 175 1.88 21.60 -7.34
C LEU A 175 3.41 21.69 -7.32
N ALA A 176 4.10 20.57 -7.13
CA ALA A 176 5.56 20.51 -7.17
C ALA A 176 6.12 20.88 -8.55
N ALA A 177 5.47 20.45 -9.64
CA ALA A 177 5.89 20.79 -11.00
C ALA A 177 5.69 22.28 -11.33
N PHE A 178 4.60 22.90 -10.85
CA PHE A 178 4.29 24.31 -11.13
C PHE A 178 5.05 25.30 -10.24
N PHE A 179 5.17 25.02 -8.94
CA PHE A 179 5.80 25.93 -7.98
C PHE A 179 7.26 25.61 -7.66
N GLY A 180 7.78 24.51 -8.21
CA GLY A 180 9.11 23.99 -7.91
C GLY A 180 9.08 22.95 -6.79
N ALA A 181 10.00 21.99 -6.87
CA ALA A 181 10.08 20.91 -5.91
C ALA A 181 10.47 21.41 -4.51
N ASP A 182 11.31 22.43 -4.40
CA ASP A 182 11.74 23.04 -3.13
C ASP A 182 10.78 24.11 -2.61
N SER A 183 9.48 23.97 -2.87
CA SER A 183 8.47 24.96 -2.49
C SER A 183 7.65 24.53 -1.27
N TRP A 184 7.13 25.51 -0.52
CA TRP A 184 6.16 25.26 0.55
C TRP A 184 4.88 24.59 0.06
N ALA A 185 4.50 24.83 -1.20
CA ALA A 185 3.36 24.17 -1.84
C ALA A 185 3.61 22.66 -2.01
N ALA A 186 4.82 22.28 -2.44
CA ALA A 186 5.24 20.88 -2.55
C ALA A 186 5.23 20.19 -1.17
N LEU A 187 5.79 20.85 -0.14
CA LEU A 187 5.75 20.34 1.22
C LEU A 187 4.32 20.16 1.73
N ALA A 188 3.44 21.14 1.51
CA ALA A 188 2.04 21.03 1.92
C ALA A 188 1.33 19.84 1.24
N GLY A 189 1.58 19.62 -0.04
CA GLY A 189 1.10 18.44 -0.77
C GLY A 189 1.57 17.13 -0.12
N LEU A 190 2.87 17.02 0.18
CA LEU A 190 3.44 15.85 0.86
C LEU A 190 2.84 15.62 2.25
N LEU A 191 2.65 16.67 3.05
CA LEU A 191 2.04 16.56 4.38
C LEU A 191 0.60 16.07 4.31
N ILE A 192 -0.17 16.53 3.32
CA ILE A 192 -1.53 16.02 3.06
C ILE A 192 -1.47 14.54 2.66
N THR A 193 -0.59 14.16 1.73
CA THR A 193 -0.41 12.76 1.33
C THR A 193 -0.04 11.87 2.52
N ASN A 194 0.87 12.33 3.38
CA ASN A 194 1.29 11.62 4.59
C ASN A 194 0.11 11.46 5.58
N GLY A 195 -0.65 12.54 5.82
CA GLY A 195 -1.84 12.49 6.67
C GLY A 195 -2.88 11.47 6.17
N VAL A 196 -3.09 11.39 4.85
CA VAL A 196 -4.02 10.41 4.27
C VAL A 196 -3.49 8.98 4.43
N LEU A 197 -2.19 8.74 4.29
CA LEU A 197 -1.60 7.41 4.55
C LEU A 197 -1.76 6.97 5.99
N ILE A 198 -1.58 7.88 6.95
CA ILE A 198 -1.85 7.61 8.36
C ILE A 198 -3.32 7.20 8.54
N LEU A 199 -4.26 7.94 7.95
CA LEU A 199 -5.69 7.60 8.02
C LEU A 199 -5.98 6.24 7.39
N GLN A 200 -5.36 5.91 6.26
CA GLN A 200 -5.50 4.62 5.60
C GLN A 200 -4.95 3.48 6.47
N PHE A 201 -3.78 3.66 7.08
CA PHE A 201 -3.23 2.70 8.04
C PHE A 201 -4.17 2.49 9.24
N MET A 202 -4.75 3.57 9.78
CA MET A 202 -5.74 3.46 10.86
C MET A 202 -7.00 2.70 10.43
N GLN A 203 -7.46 2.88 9.18
CA GLN A 203 -8.59 2.10 8.65
C GLN A 203 -8.25 0.61 8.55
N ILE A 204 -7.08 0.27 8.00
CA ILE A 204 -6.61 -1.12 7.92
C ILE A 204 -6.51 -1.74 9.32
N ARG A 205 -5.98 -1.00 10.30
CA ARG A 205 -5.91 -1.43 11.71
C ARG A 205 -7.31 -1.68 12.30
N ARG A 206 -8.26 -0.76 12.09
CA ARG A 206 -9.64 -0.94 12.57
C ARG A 206 -10.28 -2.18 11.95
N TYR A 207 -10.13 -2.34 10.64
CA TYR A 207 -10.65 -3.50 9.92
C TYR A 207 -9.99 -4.81 10.39
N TRP A 208 -8.69 -4.79 10.71
CA TRP A 208 -7.97 -5.90 11.34
C TRP A 208 -8.54 -6.29 12.69
N ASN A 209 -8.78 -5.31 13.56
CA ASN A 209 -9.31 -5.57 14.88
C ASN A 209 -10.73 -6.15 14.85
N ARG A 210 -11.59 -5.63 13.96
CA ARG A 210 -12.97 -6.13 13.78
C ARG A 210 -13.00 -7.57 13.27
N SER A 211 -12.22 -7.86 12.24
CA SER A 211 -12.24 -9.16 11.54
C SER A 211 -11.65 -10.32 12.35
N LEU A 212 -10.63 -10.08 13.19
CA LEU A 212 -9.95 -11.15 13.92
C LEU A 212 -10.31 -11.25 15.40
N PHE A 213 -10.72 -10.14 16.04
CA PHE A 213 -10.95 -10.11 17.47
C PHE A 213 -12.41 -9.87 17.86
N GLN A 214 -13.34 -9.81 16.90
CA GLN A 214 -14.78 -9.60 17.13
C GLN A 214 -15.07 -8.47 18.15
N LEU A 215 -14.27 -7.41 18.14
CA LEU A 215 -14.44 -6.31 19.08
C LEU A 215 -15.69 -5.49 18.71
N PRO A 216 -16.54 -5.09 19.69
CA PRO A 216 -17.73 -4.31 19.44
C PRO A 216 -17.39 -2.97 18.75
N ALA A 217 -18.33 -2.46 17.95
CA ALA A 217 -18.15 -1.37 16.98
C ALA A 217 -17.66 -0.01 17.54
N ASP A 218 -17.53 0.11 18.86
CA ASP A 218 -17.44 1.37 19.60
C ASP A 218 -16.08 1.59 20.31
N GLN A 219 -15.04 0.80 19.97
CA GLN A 219 -13.67 0.96 20.50
C GLN A 219 -12.61 1.19 19.41
#